data_AF-H0EGX2-F1
#
_entry.id   AF-H0EGX2-F1
#
_cell.length_a   1.000
_cell.length_b   1.000
_cell.length_c   1.000
_cell.angle_alpha   90.00
_cell.angle_beta   90.00
_cell.angle_gamma   90.00
#
_symmetry.space_group_name_H-M   'P 1'
#
loop_
_entity.id
_entity.type
_entity.pdbx_description
1 polymer ?
#
loop_
_entity_poly.entity_id
_entity_poly.type
_entity_poly.pdbx_seq_one_letter_code
_entity_poly.pdbx_strand_id
1 'polypeptide(L)'
;MAGRRWKSAVAKAAISITTTTPKVVLGGPANTYAHYVTTPEEYGIQRYEGGSTLYGPNELEAYMYLSVSNLKYLAGTTTAKAPAGPSPPDNRKNSISLITGVVYDSPIIFRSWGDVITEPAATYARGAVVNATFVGANPRNNLRLEVRLLSSHFYYVVIIIITFLIPASLLASPPRRARRKWFLQTTLRRPLQGFHPLVYLLFSFLISHKNLNKSFTSFSHLIVIYPQVCFSNNGVYLDLSHEIPSFPRRG
;
A
#
# COMPACT_ATOMS: atom_id res chain seq x y z
N MET A 1 24.23 -0.83 -17.95
CA MET A 1 23.92 -0.76 -19.40
C MET A 1 23.04 -1.91 -19.89
N ALA A 2 23.09 -3.08 -19.25
CA ALA A 2 22.41 -4.32 -19.63
C ALA A 2 20.94 -4.14 -20.09
N GLY A 3 20.10 -3.55 -19.23
CA GLY A 3 18.68 -3.36 -19.56
C GLY A 3 18.42 -2.45 -20.77
N ARG A 4 19.32 -1.51 -21.10
CA ARG A 4 19.19 -0.71 -22.33
C ARG A 4 19.45 -1.57 -23.57
N ARG A 5 20.51 -2.38 -23.56
CA ARG A 5 20.83 -3.30 -24.68
C ARG A 5 19.70 -4.31 -24.88
N TRP A 6 19.20 -4.89 -23.80
CA TRP A 6 18.11 -5.86 -23.85
C TRP A 6 16.81 -5.24 -24.39
N LYS A 7 16.37 -4.08 -23.88
CA LYS A 7 15.20 -3.38 -24.44
C LYS A 7 15.37 -3.07 -25.92
N SER A 8 16.54 -2.62 -26.33
CA SER A 8 16.83 -2.29 -27.73
C SER A 8 16.74 -3.52 -28.64
N ALA A 9 17.29 -4.65 -28.20
CA ALA A 9 17.25 -5.90 -28.96
C ALA A 9 15.81 -6.42 -29.14
N VAL A 10 15.03 -6.40 -28.05
CA VAL A 10 13.61 -6.81 -28.09
C VAL A 10 12.79 -5.83 -28.95
N ALA A 11 12.99 -4.52 -28.81
CA ALA A 11 12.26 -3.52 -29.60
C ALA A 11 12.53 -3.70 -31.10
N LYS A 12 13.79 -3.93 -31.48
CA LYS A 12 14.18 -4.19 -32.87
C LYS A 12 13.54 -5.47 -33.42
N ALA A 13 13.54 -6.54 -32.63
CA ALA A 13 12.95 -7.81 -33.05
C ALA A 13 11.41 -7.77 -33.10
N ALA A 14 10.77 -7.00 -32.20
CA ALA A 14 9.33 -6.91 -32.11
C ALA A 14 8.66 -6.27 -33.33
N ILE A 15 9.40 -5.51 -34.15
CA ILE A 15 8.90 -4.93 -35.41
C ILE A 15 8.30 -6.00 -36.34
N SER A 16 8.80 -7.25 -36.29
CA SER A 16 8.27 -8.34 -37.12
C SER A 16 6.92 -8.89 -36.67
N ILE A 17 6.49 -8.59 -35.43
CA ILE A 17 5.26 -9.16 -34.83
C ILE A 17 4.19 -8.10 -34.51
N THR A 18 4.47 -6.82 -34.75
CA THR A 18 3.50 -5.73 -34.56
C THR A 18 3.59 -4.70 -35.69
N THR A 19 2.46 -4.11 -36.05
CA THR A 19 2.35 -3.05 -37.06
C THR A 19 2.60 -1.66 -36.49
N THR A 20 2.66 -1.54 -35.15
CA THR A 20 2.85 -0.27 -34.44
C THR A 20 4.24 -0.21 -33.82
N THR A 21 4.72 0.99 -33.48
CA THR A 21 6.01 1.15 -32.79
C THR A 21 5.97 0.43 -31.44
N PRO A 22 6.79 -0.62 -31.24
CA PRO A 22 6.74 -1.41 -30.01
C PRO A 22 7.28 -0.60 -28.82
N LYS A 23 6.55 -0.63 -27.70
CA LYS A 23 7.01 -0.10 -26.41
C LYS A 23 7.48 -1.25 -25.52
N VAL A 24 8.78 -1.30 -25.25
CA VAL A 24 9.38 -2.38 -24.46
C VAL A 24 9.65 -1.89 -23.03
N VAL A 25 9.09 -2.61 -22.07
CA VAL A 25 9.32 -2.41 -20.64
C VAL A 25 10.00 -3.66 -20.09
N LEU A 26 11.08 -3.48 -19.34
CA LEU A 26 11.67 -4.55 -18.53
C LEU A 26 11.14 -4.39 -17.11
N GLY A 27 10.26 -5.31 -16.69
CA GLY A 27 9.76 -5.39 -15.32
C GLY A 27 10.54 -6.44 -14.54
N GLY A 28 11.56 -6.02 -13.79
CA GLY A 28 12.30 -6.87 -12.87
C GLY A 28 12.27 -6.30 -11.46
N PRO A 29 12.37 -7.13 -10.41
CA PRO A 29 12.44 -8.60 -10.40
C PRO A 29 11.09 -9.26 -10.73
N ALA A 30 11.09 -10.37 -11.48
CA ALA A 30 9.88 -11.10 -11.87
C ALA A 30 10.12 -12.62 -11.90
N ASN A 31 9.10 -13.38 -11.51
CA ASN A 31 9.04 -14.85 -11.46
C ASN A 31 10.04 -15.53 -10.52
N THR A 32 11.34 -15.36 -10.78
CA THR A 32 12.44 -15.92 -10.00
C THR A 32 13.54 -14.89 -9.80
N TYR A 33 14.42 -15.13 -8.83
CA TYR A 33 15.56 -14.28 -8.53
C TYR A 33 16.86 -15.02 -8.86
N ALA A 34 17.59 -14.51 -9.86
CA ALA A 34 18.86 -15.06 -10.32
C ALA A 34 20.01 -14.03 -10.22
N HIS A 35 19.94 -13.14 -9.22
CA HIS A 35 20.94 -12.08 -8.99
C HIS A 35 21.03 -11.07 -10.15
N TYR A 36 22.26 -10.64 -10.50
CA TYR A 36 22.52 -9.45 -11.31
C TYR A 36 22.94 -9.82 -12.71
N VAL A 37 22.39 -9.12 -13.70
CA VAL A 37 22.83 -9.21 -15.10
C VAL A 37 23.67 -7.98 -15.44
N THR A 38 24.92 -8.19 -15.83
CA THR A 38 25.84 -7.14 -16.29
C THR A 38 26.14 -7.27 -17.78
N THR A 39 26.54 -6.16 -18.41
CA THR A 39 27.16 -6.23 -19.75
C THR A 39 28.54 -6.88 -19.67
N PRO A 40 29.09 -7.46 -20.76
CA PRO A 40 30.44 -8.03 -20.73
C PRO A 40 31.52 -7.04 -20.28
N GLU A 41 31.37 -5.77 -20.62
CA GLU A 41 32.31 -4.71 -20.21
C GLU A 41 32.20 -4.40 -18.71
N GLU A 42 30.98 -4.38 -18.16
CA GLU A 42 30.74 -4.24 -16.72
C GLU A 42 31.22 -5.49 -15.95
N TYR A 43 31.02 -6.68 -16.51
CA TYR A 43 31.46 -7.95 -15.95
C TYR A 43 32.99 -8.01 -15.82
N GLY A 44 33.72 -7.55 -16.83
CA GLY A 44 35.20 -7.55 -16.83
C GLY A 44 35.84 -6.74 -15.69
N ILE A 45 35.11 -5.77 -15.12
CA ILE A 45 35.59 -4.96 -13.98
C ILE A 45 35.42 -5.73 -12.66
N GLN A 46 34.51 -6.71 -12.60
CA GLN A 46 34.25 -7.53 -11.40
C GLN A 46 33.94 -6.71 -10.14
N ARG A 47 33.08 -5.69 -10.26
CA ARG A 47 32.40 -5.08 -9.09
C ARG A 47 31.32 -6.03 -8.54
N TYR A 48 30.56 -5.58 -7.54
CA TYR A 48 29.50 -6.37 -6.91
C TYR A 48 28.55 -7.02 -7.93
N GLU A 49 28.06 -6.25 -8.90
CA GLU A 49 27.13 -6.73 -9.91
C GLU A 49 27.80 -7.71 -10.87
N GLY A 50 29.06 -7.45 -11.27
CA GLY A 50 29.83 -8.34 -12.14
C GLY A 50 30.18 -9.67 -11.46
N GLY A 51 30.52 -9.63 -10.16
CA GLY A 51 30.72 -10.84 -9.35
C GLY A 51 29.40 -11.57 -9.00
N SER A 52 28.27 -10.88 -9.13
CA SER A 52 26.92 -11.44 -8.92
C SER A 52 26.21 -11.81 -10.23
N THR A 53 26.92 -11.79 -11.37
CA THR A 53 26.49 -12.33 -12.67
C THR A 53 26.91 -13.80 -12.75
N LEU A 54 25.99 -14.66 -12.31
CA LEU A 54 26.26 -16.05 -11.94
C LEU A 54 26.54 -16.97 -13.14
N TYR A 55 26.01 -16.65 -14.31
CA TYR A 55 26.13 -17.45 -15.53
C TYR A 55 27.28 -16.97 -16.44
N GLY A 56 28.14 -16.08 -15.93
CA GLY A 56 29.37 -15.65 -16.59
C GLY A 56 29.22 -14.45 -17.52
N PRO A 57 30.28 -14.09 -18.27
CA PRO A 57 30.33 -12.84 -19.03
C PRO A 57 29.26 -12.72 -20.14
N ASN A 58 28.72 -13.86 -20.60
CA ASN A 58 27.72 -13.92 -21.67
C ASN A 58 26.28 -14.02 -21.17
N GLU A 59 26.05 -13.88 -19.85
CA GLU A 59 24.72 -13.99 -19.25
C GLU A 59 23.69 -13.04 -19.88
N LEU A 60 24.05 -11.77 -20.09
CA LEU A 60 23.18 -10.79 -20.75
C LEU A 60 22.79 -11.23 -22.17
N GLU A 61 23.75 -11.72 -22.95
CA GLU A 61 23.51 -12.14 -24.33
C GLU A 61 22.59 -13.36 -24.38
N ALA A 62 22.74 -14.30 -23.43
CA ALA A 62 21.84 -15.44 -23.29
C ALA A 62 20.40 -14.99 -23.00
N TYR A 63 20.20 -14.07 -22.05
CA TYR A 63 18.87 -13.51 -21.75
C TYR A 63 18.24 -12.78 -22.95
N MET A 64 19.05 -11.98 -23.66
CA MET A 64 18.61 -11.29 -24.87
C MET A 64 18.21 -12.27 -25.97
N TYR A 65 19.01 -13.30 -26.21
CA TYR A 65 18.73 -14.35 -27.19
C TYR A 65 17.44 -15.10 -26.88
N LEU A 66 17.24 -15.52 -25.62
CA LEU A 66 16.02 -16.21 -25.19
C LEU A 66 14.77 -15.32 -25.34
N SER A 67 14.90 -14.03 -25.03
CA SER A 67 13.79 -13.08 -25.20
C SER A 67 13.43 -12.90 -26.67
N VAL A 68 14.43 -12.66 -27.52
CA VAL A 68 14.22 -12.40 -28.95
C VAL A 68 13.73 -13.64 -29.69
N SER A 69 14.30 -14.82 -29.40
CA SER A 69 13.92 -16.07 -30.07
C SER A 69 12.49 -16.52 -29.75
N ASN A 70 11.96 -16.14 -28.59
CA ASN A 70 10.60 -16.46 -28.17
C ASN A 70 9.54 -15.40 -28.57
N LEU A 71 9.94 -14.23 -29.08
CA LEU A 71 8.98 -13.16 -29.47
C LEU A 71 7.92 -13.64 -30.46
N LYS A 72 8.24 -14.59 -31.33
CA LYS A 72 7.30 -15.17 -32.31
C LYS A 72 6.03 -15.76 -31.68
N TYR A 73 6.10 -16.22 -30.43
CA TYR A 73 4.96 -16.75 -29.69
C TYR A 73 4.00 -15.68 -29.16
N LEU A 74 4.40 -14.40 -29.24
CA LEU A 74 3.59 -13.26 -28.83
C LEU A 74 2.88 -12.57 -30.01
N ALA A 75 3.12 -13.02 -31.26
CA ALA A 75 2.47 -12.47 -32.43
C ALA A 75 0.96 -12.75 -32.38
N GLY A 76 0.11 -11.74 -32.62
CA GLY A 76 -1.35 -11.90 -32.53
C GLY A 76 -1.96 -12.92 -33.52
N THR A 77 -1.20 -13.34 -34.52
CA THR A 77 -1.59 -14.34 -35.53
C THR A 77 -1.19 -15.78 -35.17
N THR A 78 -0.40 -15.98 -34.12
CA THR A 78 0.10 -17.31 -33.75
C THR A 78 -0.83 -18.02 -32.79
N THR A 79 -1.06 -19.31 -33.03
CA THR A 79 -1.71 -20.22 -32.07
C THR A 79 -0.69 -21.12 -31.36
N ALA A 80 0.57 -21.08 -31.79
CA ALA A 80 1.65 -21.88 -31.23
C ALA A 80 2.02 -21.36 -29.83
N LYS A 81 2.26 -22.29 -28.91
CA LYS A 81 2.78 -22.00 -27.57
C LYS A 81 4.27 -22.24 -27.53
N ALA A 82 4.98 -21.48 -26.69
CA ALA A 82 6.36 -21.77 -26.38
C ALA A 82 6.46 -23.18 -25.75
N PRO A 83 7.51 -23.97 -26.05
CA PRO A 83 7.78 -25.21 -25.33
C PRO A 83 7.87 -24.95 -23.82
N ALA A 84 7.41 -25.90 -23.01
CA ALA A 84 7.32 -25.71 -21.56
C ALA A 84 8.68 -25.56 -20.86
N GLY A 85 9.77 -26.00 -21.49
CA GLY A 85 11.08 -26.12 -20.85
C GLY A 85 11.09 -27.20 -19.75
N PRO A 86 12.23 -27.39 -19.08
CA PRO A 86 12.35 -28.28 -17.94
C PRO A 86 11.63 -27.71 -16.71
N SER A 87 11.00 -28.58 -15.93
CA SER A 87 10.40 -28.20 -14.66
C SER A 87 11.48 -27.81 -13.64
N PRO A 88 11.30 -26.71 -12.89
CA PRO A 88 12.23 -26.35 -11.82
C PRO A 88 12.19 -27.38 -10.68
N PRO A 89 13.30 -27.56 -9.93
CA PRO A 89 13.33 -28.48 -8.80
C PRO A 89 12.43 -28.00 -7.65
N ASP A 90 11.75 -28.93 -6.98
CA ASP A 90 10.96 -28.64 -5.78
C ASP A 90 11.81 -28.79 -4.51
N ASN A 91 12.20 -27.64 -3.94
CA ASN A 91 13.04 -27.58 -2.74
C ASN A 91 12.26 -27.35 -1.43
N ARG A 92 10.92 -27.44 -1.44
CA ARG A 92 10.10 -27.14 -0.24
C ARG A 92 10.42 -28.02 0.98
N LYS A 93 10.88 -29.27 0.75
CA LYS A 93 11.27 -30.22 1.81
C LYS A 93 12.77 -30.21 2.15
N ASN A 94 13.55 -29.34 1.51
CA ASN A 94 15.02 -29.29 1.61
C ASN A 94 15.53 -28.00 2.28
N SER A 95 14.68 -27.32 3.07
CA SER A 95 15.05 -26.08 3.76
C SER A 95 15.51 -26.34 5.19
N ILE A 96 16.65 -25.75 5.55
CA ILE A 96 17.16 -25.75 6.93
C ILE A 96 16.81 -24.38 7.55
N SER A 97 16.05 -24.39 8.64
CA SER A 97 15.81 -23.20 9.45
C SER A 97 16.60 -23.28 10.75
N LEU A 98 17.53 -22.34 10.93
CA LEU A 98 18.23 -22.12 12.20
C LEU A 98 17.58 -21.01 13.04
N ILE A 99 16.47 -20.45 12.56
CA ILE A 99 15.70 -19.43 13.28
C ILE A 99 14.80 -20.14 14.27
N THR A 100 15.01 -19.90 15.56
CA THR A 100 14.16 -20.46 16.61
C THR A 100 12.76 -19.85 16.56
N GLY A 101 11.77 -20.69 16.86
CA GLY A 101 10.39 -20.25 17.06
C GLY A 101 10.24 -19.29 18.25
N VAL A 102 9.03 -18.75 18.40
CA VAL A 102 8.64 -18.09 19.64
C VAL A 102 8.38 -19.18 20.67
N VAL A 103 9.15 -19.18 21.76
CA VAL A 103 9.01 -20.20 22.82
C VAL A 103 7.88 -19.84 23.76
N TYR A 104 7.91 -18.62 24.29
CA TYR A 104 6.95 -18.12 25.26
C TYR A 104 7.00 -16.59 25.31
N ASP A 105 5.84 -15.97 25.49
CA ASP A 105 5.70 -14.55 25.79
C ASP A 105 4.92 -14.40 27.10
N SER A 106 5.35 -13.48 27.96
CA SER A 106 4.66 -13.14 29.21
C SER A 106 4.51 -11.63 29.31
N PRO A 107 3.37 -11.11 29.82
CA PRO A 107 3.27 -9.70 30.09
C PRO A 107 4.23 -9.32 31.23
N ILE A 108 4.51 -8.03 31.35
CA ILE A 108 5.29 -7.49 32.48
C ILE A 108 4.55 -7.83 33.78
N ILE A 109 5.29 -8.14 34.85
CA ILE A 109 4.72 -8.47 36.16
C ILE A 109 3.71 -7.38 36.58
N PHE A 110 2.53 -7.82 37.04
CA PHE A 110 1.39 -6.97 37.41
C PHE A 110 0.76 -6.15 36.29
N ARG A 111 1.03 -6.49 35.02
CA ARG A 111 0.37 -5.88 33.85
C ARG A 111 -0.27 -6.96 32.97
N SER A 112 -1.22 -6.53 32.15
CA SER A 112 -1.91 -7.34 31.15
C SER A 112 -1.44 -6.98 29.73
N TRP A 113 -1.71 -7.88 28.78
CA TRP A 113 -1.47 -7.61 27.37
C TRP A 113 -2.27 -6.39 26.89
N GLY A 114 -1.61 -5.48 26.17
CA GLY A 114 -2.23 -4.26 25.67
C GLY A 114 -2.21 -3.08 26.65
N ASP A 115 -1.75 -3.28 27.90
CA ASP A 115 -1.62 -2.17 28.85
C ASP A 115 -0.63 -1.12 28.35
N VAL A 116 -0.94 0.15 28.58
CA VAL A 116 -0.04 1.26 28.26
C VAL A 116 1.07 1.36 29.30
N ILE A 117 2.31 1.31 28.83
CA ILE A 117 3.52 1.53 29.62
C ILE A 117 3.87 3.03 29.65
N THR A 118 3.77 3.70 28.49
CA THR A 118 4.04 5.13 28.34
C THR A 118 2.90 5.75 27.54
N GLU A 119 2.17 6.64 28.19
CA GLU A 119 1.09 7.42 27.57
C GLU A 119 1.68 8.51 26.66
N PRO A 120 1.00 8.83 25.55
CA PRO A 120 1.33 10.03 24.78
C PRO A 120 1.02 11.29 25.59
N ALA A 121 1.68 12.39 25.25
CA ALA A 121 1.39 13.68 25.86
C ALA A 121 -0.04 14.15 25.52
N ALA A 122 -0.64 14.95 26.41
CA ALA A 122 -2.01 15.44 26.22
C ALA A 122 -2.17 16.35 24.99
N THR A 123 -1.09 17.02 24.58
CA THR A 123 -1.10 17.96 23.45
C THR A 123 0.19 17.86 22.65
N TYR A 124 0.08 18.08 21.34
CA TYR A 124 1.18 18.07 20.41
C TYR A 124 1.02 19.21 19.40
N ALA A 125 2.14 19.82 19.00
CA ALA A 125 2.15 20.69 17.84
C ALA A 125 1.94 19.85 16.56
N ARG A 126 1.35 20.46 15.53
CA ARG A 126 1.19 19.80 14.23
C ARG A 126 2.57 19.44 13.67
N GLY A 127 2.72 18.20 13.22
CA GLY A 127 3.99 17.66 12.72
C GLY A 127 4.92 17.08 13.79
N ALA A 128 4.55 17.18 15.07
CA ALA A 128 5.28 16.49 16.14
C ALA A 128 5.01 14.98 16.12
N VAL A 129 5.99 14.20 16.57
CA VAL A 129 5.90 12.74 16.70
C VAL A 129 5.22 12.37 18.02
N VAL A 130 4.18 11.55 17.94
CA VAL A 130 3.45 11.01 19.09
C VAL A 130 3.96 9.60 19.37
N ASN A 131 4.50 9.38 20.56
CA ASN A 131 4.98 8.07 21.01
C ASN A 131 4.09 7.54 22.13
N ALA A 132 3.73 6.26 22.03
CA ALA A 132 3.11 5.49 23.10
C ALA A 132 3.70 4.08 23.10
N THR A 133 3.83 3.47 24.27
CA THR A 133 4.39 2.11 24.40
C THR A 133 3.41 1.22 25.14
N PHE A 134 3.23 -0.01 24.65
CA PHE A 134 2.26 -0.98 25.19
C PHE A 134 2.95 -2.28 25.55
N VAL A 135 2.33 -3.05 26.45
CA VAL A 135 2.70 -4.44 26.70
C VAL A 135 2.28 -5.28 25.48
N GLY A 136 3.25 -5.75 24.71
CA GLY A 136 3.03 -6.52 23.47
C GLY A 136 3.73 -7.88 23.49
N ALA A 137 3.16 -8.85 22.78
CA ALA A 137 3.75 -10.17 22.56
C ALA A 137 4.57 -10.20 21.26
N ASN A 138 5.32 -11.27 21.00
CA ASN A 138 6.11 -11.42 19.78
C ASN A 138 5.19 -11.37 18.52
N PRO A 139 5.43 -10.45 17.57
CA PRO A 139 4.61 -10.36 16.35
C PRO A 139 4.61 -11.64 15.50
N ARG A 140 5.60 -12.52 15.67
CA ARG A 140 5.65 -13.81 14.98
C ARG A 140 4.55 -14.79 15.42
N ASN A 141 3.88 -14.55 16.55
CA ASN A 141 2.72 -15.34 16.99
C ASN A 141 1.51 -15.16 16.06
N ASN A 142 1.37 -13.99 15.42
CA ASN A 142 0.28 -13.72 14.50
C ASN A 142 0.67 -12.61 13.52
N LEU A 143 0.73 -12.95 12.23
CA LEU A 143 1.09 -12.03 11.16
C LEU A 143 0.05 -10.94 10.91
N ARG A 144 -1.18 -11.11 11.42
CA ARG A 144 -2.29 -10.15 11.30
C ARG A 144 -2.51 -9.68 9.87
N LEU A 145 -2.51 -10.63 8.93
CA LEU A 145 -2.75 -10.33 7.51
C LEU A 145 -4.09 -9.62 7.35
N GLU A 146 -4.10 -8.59 6.49
CA GLU A 146 -5.28 -7.77 6.15
C GLU A 146 -5.90 -6.95 7.30
N VAL A 147 -5.28 -6.96 8.48
CA VAL A 147 -5.70 -6.13 9.62
C VAL A 147 -4.54 -5.29 10.14
N ARG A 148 -4.85 -4.26 10.93
CA ARG A 148 -3.84 -3.35 11.47
C ARG A 148 -3.44 -3.73 12.89
N LEU A 149 -2.15 -3.60 13.18
CA LEU A 149 -1.60 -3.73 14.53
C LEU A 149 -1.99 -2.54 15.42
N LEU A 150 -2.04 -1.34 14.84
CA LEU A 150 -2.36 -0.08 15.51
C LEU A 150 -3.35 0.72 14.67
N SER A 151 -4.24 1.46 15.34
CA SER A 151 -5.19 2.38 14.69
C SER A 151 -5.30 3.66 15.52
N SER A 152 -5.21 4.81 14.85
CA SER A 152 -5.46 6.12 15.45
C SER A 152 -6.91 6.52 15.17
N HIS A 153 -7.63 6.95 16.21
CA HIS A 153 -9.02 7.40 16.09
C HIS A 153 -9.10 8.89 16.39
N PHE A 154 -9.78 9.64 15.52
CA PHE A 154 -10.12 11.04 15.76
C PHE A 154 -11.54 11.11 16.29
N TYR A 155 -11.69 11.67 17.49
CA TYR A 155 -13.00 11.95 18.07
C TYR A 155 -13.33 13.43 17.82
N TYR A 156 -14.34 13.68 16.99
CA TYR A 156 -14.87 15.02 16.78
C TYR A 156 -15.99 15.27 17.79
N VAL A 157 -15.82 16.27 18.66
CA VAL A 157 -16.89 16.75 19.54
C VAL A 157 -17.65 17.86 18.80
N VAL A 158 -18.86 17.57 18.36
CA VAL A 158 -19.76 18.58 17.77
C VAL A 158 -20.44 19.34 18.90
N ILE A 159 -20.01 20.59 19.14
CA ILE A 159 -20.69 21.49 20.07
C ILE A 159 -21.82 22.17 19.31
N ILE A 160 -23.07 21.74 19.54
CA ILE A 160 -24.26 22.40 19.01
C ILE A 160 -24.55 23.61 19.90
N ILE A 161 -24.25 24.81 19.40
CA ILE A 161 -24.69 26.06 20.04
C ILE A 161 -26.14 26.30 19.62
N ILE A 162 -27.08 26.00 20.52
CA ILE A 162 -28.49 26.37 20.32
C ILE A 162 -28.63 27.87 20.61
N THR A 163 -28.61 28.70 19.58
CA THR A 163 -29.08 30.08 19.69
C THR A 163 -30.60 30.08 19.70
N PHE A 164 -31.20 30.37 20.86
CA PHE A 164 -32.62 30.71 20.94
C PHE A 164 -32.86 32.02 20.21
N LEU A 165 -33.49 31.95 19.04
CA LEU A 165 -34.14 33.10 18.40
C LEU A 165 -35.39 33.42 19.22
N ILE A 166 -35.28 34.36 20.15
CA ILE A 166 -36.43 34.94 20.84
C ILE A 166 -37.19 35.78 19.79
N PRO A 167 -38.48 35.50 19.49
CA PRO A 167 -39.27 36.31 18.59
C PRO A 167 -39.34 37.76 19.10
N ALA A 168 -39.14 38.73 18.20
CA ALA A 168 -39.18 40.16 18.55
C ALA A 168 -40.53 40.61 19.17
N SER A 169 -41.59 39.81 19.00
CA SER A 169 -42.90 40.04 19.61
C SER A 169 -42.94 39.85 21.14
N LEU A 170 -41.94 39.20 21.75
CA LEU A 170 -41.78 39.05 23.20
C LEU A 170 -40.85 40.10 23.82
N LEU A 171 -40.18 40.92 23.00
CA LEU A 171 -39.43 42.08 23.47
C LEU A 171 -40.40 43.24 23.67
N ALA A 172 -41.00 43.32 24.85
CA ALA A 172 -41.76 44.49 25.29
C ALA A 172 -40.90 45.75 25.05
N SER A 173 -41.42 46.69 24.27
CA SER A 173 -40.75 47.97 24.00
C SER A 173 -40.43 48.67 25.33
N PRO A 174 -39.16 48.99 25.60
CA PRO A 174 -38.79 49.63 26.85
C PRO A 174 -39.38 51.06 26.88
N PRO A 175 -39.85 51.56 28.04
CA PRO A 175 -40.26 52.94 28.17
C PRO A 175 -39.08 53.87 27.84
N ARG A 176 -39.39 55.01 27.20
CA ARG A 176 -38.41 56.01 26.72
C ARG A 176 -37.54 56.59 27.85
N ARG A 177 -36.49 55.88 28.26
CA ARG A 177 -35.24 56.37 28.88
C ARG A 177 -34.41 55.19 29.39
N ALA A 178 -33.42 54.75 28.62
CA ALA A 178 -32.09 54.35 29.12
C ALA A 178 -31.26 53.75 27.97
N ARG A 179 -30.06 54.29 27.78
CA ARG A 179 -29.10 53.88 26.76
C ARG A 179 -28.43 52.55 27.13
N ARG A 180 -28.27 51.70 26.10
CA ARG A 180 -27.17 50.76 25.81
C ARG A 180 -26.43 50.12 27.00
N LYS A 181 -26.51 48.79 27.11
CA LYS A 181 -25.38 47.86 27.28
C LYS A 181 -25.89 46.41 27.13
N TRP A 182 -25.56 45.75 26.03
CA TRP A 182 -25.68 44.29 25.92
C TRP A 182 -24.41 43.67 26.52
N PHE A 183 -24.58 42.92 27.61
CA PHE A 183 -23.54 42.11 28.23
C PHE A 183 -23.79 40.66 27.80
N LEU A 184 -22.90 40.04 27.02
CA LEU A 184 -22.93 38.60 26.79
C LEU A 184 -22.30 37.94 28.02
N GLN A 185 -23.10 37.27 28.84
CA GLN A 185 -22.59 36.43 29.92
C GLN A 185 -22.61 34.97 29.46
N THR A 186 -21.48 34.50 28.92
CA THR A 186 -21.23 33.08 28.71
C THR A 186 -21.03 32.42 30.06
N THR A 187 -22.04 31.69 30.54
CA THR A 187 -21.90 30.89 31.77
C THR A 187 -21.28 29.54 31.41
N LEU A 188 -19.95 29.46 31.44
CA LEU A 188 -19.22 28.19 31.49
C LEU A 188 -19.37 27.60 32.89
N ARG A 189 -20.24 26.59 33.07
CA ARG A 189 -20.21 25.75 34.28
C ARG A 189 -19.26 24.57 34.08
N ARG A 190 -18.40 24.41 35.09
CA ARG A 190 -17.30 23.45 35.29
C ARG A 190 -17.70 21.97 35.08
N PRO A 191 -16.71 21.07 34.85
CA PRO A 191 -16.95 19.65 34.64
C PRO A 191 -17.32 18.98 35.96
N LEU A 192 -18.41 18.22 35.98
CA LEU A 192 -18.70 17.31 37.09
C LEU A 192 -18.04 15.95 36.79
N GLN A 193 -17.14 15.55 37.68
CA GLN A 193 -16.65 14.18 37.83
C GLN A 193 -17.80 13.27 38.29
N GLY A 194 -17.87 12.06 37.74
CA GLY A 194 -18.75 10.98 38.22
C GLY A 194 -19.64 10.39 37.13
N PHE A 195 -19.13 9.38 36.41
CA PHE A 195 -19.91 8.57 35.48
C PHE A 195 -20.34 7.25 36.16
N HIS A 196 -21.65 7.02 36.23
CA HIS A 196 -22.25 5.68 36.26
C HIS A 196 -23.47 5.70 35.28
N PRO A 197 -23.74 4.61 34.54
CA PRO A 197 -24.37 4.69 33.23
C PRO A 197 -25.87 4.45 33.32
N LEU A 198 -26.72 5.45 33.13
CA LEU A 198 -28.17 5.22 33.00
C LEU A 198 -28.97 6.35 32.32
N VAL A 199 -28.38 7.10 31.38
CA VAL A 199 -29.16 8.07 30.58
C VAL A 199 -28.83 7.92 29.10
N TYR A 200 -29.20 6.76 28.56
CA TYR A 200 -29.61 6.64 27.17
C TYR A 200 -31.14 6.70 27.17
N LEU A 201 -31.74 7.79 26.69
CA LEU A 201 -32.99 7.77 25.91
C LEU A 201 -33.43 9.18 25.51
N LEU A 202 -33.82 9.27 24.24
CA LEU A 202 -34.37 10.40 23.51
C LEU A 202 -33.37 11.48 23.07
N PHE A 203 -32.74 11.25 21.91
CA PHE A 203 -33.14 11.96 20.68
C PHE A 203 -32.55 11.23 19.46
N SER A 204 -33.28 10.24 18.97
CA SER A 204 -33.10 9.70 17.62
C SER A 204 -33.85 10.63 16.67
N PHE A 205 -33.16 11.30 15.77
CA PHE A 205 -33.78 11.83 14.55
C PHE A 205 -33.17 11.12 13.34
N LEU A 206 -33.98 10.24 12.76
CA LEU A 206 -33.78 9.64 11.45
C LEU A 206 -33.65 10.75 10.39
N ILE A 207 -32.58 10.70 9.59
CA ILE A 207 -32.70 11.06 8.18
C ILE A 207 -32.45 9.78 7.40
N SER A 208 -33.57 9.14 7.08
CA SER A 208 -33.69 7.98 6.20
C SER A 208 -33.57 8.43 4.74
N HIS A 209 -32.74 7.74 3.98
CA HIS A 209 -32.60 7.86 2.53
C HIS A 209 -33.94 7.67 1.81
N LYS A 210 -34.44 8.71 1.13
CA LYS A 210 -35.31 8.55 -0.05
C LYS A 210 -34.96 9.59 -1.12
N ASN A 211 -34.53 9.08 -2.27
CA ASN A 211 -34.63 9.66 -3.61
C ASN A 211 -34.84 11.17 -3.72
N LEU A 212 -33.79 11.90 -4.10
CA LEU A 212 -33.93 13.16 -4.82
C LEU A 212 -33.11 13.11 -6.10
N ASN A 213 -33.84 12.77 -7.17
CA ASN A 213 -33.48 13.05 -8.55
C ASN A 213 -33.65 14.57 -8.78
N LYS A 214 -32.72 15.12 -9.57
CA LYS A 214 -32.77 16.40 -10.32
C LYS A 214 -32.31 17.70 -9.65
N SER A 215 -31.15 18.13 -10.19
CA SER A 215 -30.85 19.45 -10.75
C SER A 215 -30.38 20.56 -9.81
N PHE A 216 -29.06 20.75 -9.74
CA PHE A 216 -28.45 22.06 -10.02
C PHE A 216 -27.08 21.87 -10.69
N THR A 217 -26.86 22.71 -11.68
CA THR A 217 -25.80 22.74 -12.69
C THR A 217 -24.48 23.34 -12.19
N SER A 218 -23.37 22.76 -12.70
CA SER A 218 -22.05 23.36 -12.98
C SER A 218 -21.24 23.98 -11.82
N PHE A 219 -20.15 23.30 -11.43
CA PHE A 219 -18.79 23.79 -11.71
C PHE A 219 -17.84 22.59 -11.73
N SER A 220 -17.16 22.45 -12.86
CA SER A 220 -16.03 21.57 -13.11
C SER A 220 -14.88 21.89 -12.16
N HIS A 221 -14.32 20.86 -11.50
CA HIS A 221 -12.89 20.58 -11.45
C HIS A 221 -12.72 19.08 -11.15
N LEU A 222 -11.98 18.45 -12.06
CA LEU A 222 -11.67 17.04 -12.20
C LEU A 222 -10.81 16.56 -11.02
N ILE A 223 -11.27 15.56 -10.27
CA ILE A 223 -10.39 14.72 -9.43
C ILE A 223 -10.61 13.27 -9.85
N VAL A 224 -9.63 12.78 -10.61
CA VAL A 224 -9.45 11.38 -10.97
C VAL A 224 -8.94 10.65 -9.74
N ILE A 225 -9.75 9.73 -9.22
CA ILE A 225 -9.34 8.62 -8.36
C ILE A 225 -9.97 7.41 -9.05
N TYR A 226 -9.23 6.47 -9.64
CA TYR A 226 -8.48 5.40 -8.99
C TYR A 226 -7.52 4.77 -10.04
N PRO A 227 -6.66 3.82 -9.64
CA PRO A 227 -7.09 2.45 -9.91
C PRO A 227 -6.90 1.53 -8.71
N GLN A 228 -8.03 0.95 -8.28
CA GLN A 228 -8.10 -0.41 -7.78
C GLN A 228 -7.40 -1.35 -8.78
N VAL A 229 -6.61 -2.26 -8.24
CA VAL A 229 -5.90 -3.30 -8.98
C VAL A 229 -6.93 -4.25 -9.59
N CYS A 230 -7.21 -4.08 -10.89
CA CYS A 230 -7.88 -5.10 -11.69
C CYS A 230 -6.85 -6.17 -12.06
N PHE A 231 -7.05 -7.39 -11.57
CA PHE A 231 -6.46 -8.58 -12.18
C PHE A 231 -7.12 -8.80 -13.54
N SER A 232 -6.40 -8.49 -14.61
CA SER A 232 -6.70 -8.99 -15.95
C SER A 232 -6.01 -10.35 -16.10
N ASN A 233 -6.80 -11.42 -16.07
CA ASN A 233 -6.43 -12.70 -16.68
C ASN A 233 -6.31 -12.44 -18.18
N ASN A 234 -5.08 -12.27 -18.69
CA ASN A 234 -4.63 -12.58 -20.06
C ASN A 234 -3.19 -12.08 -20.33
N GLY A 235 -2.30 -12.13 -19.34
CA GLY A 235 -0.86 -11.98 -19.55
C GLY A 235 -0.25 -13.35 -19.79
N VAL A 236 0.11 -13.68 -21.03
CA VAL A 236 1.01 -14.81 -21.30
C VAL A 236 2.40 -14.38 -20.85
N TYR A 237 2.86 -14.94 -19.72
CA TYR A 237 4.21 -14.74 -19.21
C TYR A 237 5.11 -15.87 -19.73
N LEU A 238 6.21 -15.51 -20.38
CA LEU A 238 7.29 -16.43 -20.73
C LEU A 238 8.24 -16.51 -19.52
N ASP A 239 8.23 -17.65 -18.83
CA ASP A 239 9.26 -18.02 -17.87
C ASP A 239 10.47 -18.52 -18.67
N LEU A 240 11.64 -17.88 -18.48
CA LEU A 240 12.89 -18.19 -19.18
C LEU A 240 13.93 -18.79 -18.23
N SER A 241 13.51 -19.26 -17.05
CA SER A 241 14.43 -19.90 -16.13
C SER A 241 14.62 -21.37 -16.49
N HIS A 242 15.88 -21.71 -16.81
CA HIS A 242 16.41 -23.05 -17.13
C HIS A 242 16.22 -23.57 -18.56
N GLU A 243 17.10 -23.15 -19.47
CA GLU A 243 17.65 -24.06 -20.49
C GLU A 243 19.06 -23.58 -20.87
N ILE A 244 20.09 -24.15 -20.25
CA ILE A 244 21.44 -24.18 -20.84
C ILE A 244 21.95 -25.61 -20.68
N PRO A 245 22.13 -26.39 -21.78
CA PRO A 245 22.77 -27.69 -21.71
C PRO A 245 24.22 -27.54 -21.27
N SER A 246 24.66 -28.44 -20.38
CA SER A 246 26.03 -28.50 -19.88
C SER A 246 27.04 -28.57 -21.04
N PHE A 247 27.90 -27.56 -21.17
CA PHE A 247 29.07 -27.65 -22.05
C PHE A 247 30.06 -28.68 -21.49
N PRO A 248 30.67 -29.52 -22.35
CA PRO A 248 31.72 -30.44 -21.90
C PRO A 248 32.93 -29.61 -21.43
N ARG A 249 33.41 -29.90 -20.22
CA ARG A 249 34.70 -29.38 -19.75
C ARG A 249 35.78 -29.84 -20.75
N ARG A 250 36.40 -28.90 -21.44
CA ARG A 250 37.68 -29.13 -22.13
C ARG A 250 38.79 -28.85 -21.13
N GLY A 251 39.66 -29.85 -20.91
CA GLY A 251 40.96 -29.73 -20.24
C GLY A 251 40.87 -29.78 -18.74
#